data_AF-A0A653IH91-F1
#
_entry.id   AF-A0A653IH91-F1
#
_cell.length_a   1.000
_cell.length_b   1.000
_cell.length_c   1.000
_cell.angle_alpha   90.00
_cell.angle_beta   90.00
_cell.angle_gamma   90.00
#
_symmetry.space_group_name_H-M   'P 1'
#
loop_
_entity.id
_entity.type
_entity.pdbx_description
1 polymer ?
#
loop_
_entity_poly.entity_id
_entity_poly.type
_entity_poly.pdbx_seq_one_letter_code
_entity_poly.pdbx_strand_id
1 'polypeptide(L)'
;MSRFVKGMLFGVGLILITTILLGVFFIRSMQPDEEQEKIVKRQAEAYLEQHYKEAEVVDVYFDNMGNHVAFDYAAQVIDRKTGIEFLVYLDQSTNKVVDTYYVEQWTADVVAVIQPSVGEVFGNDADYLVHFDEESVMALNLQPGAEEDYRDTKLQPTISITLHRKQQTADKKRLNNLSTTLQSNNYLSHGKIQVEYVDEDGEVFEGGEELQAVF
;
A
#
# COMPACT_ATOMS: atom_id res chain seq x y z
N MET A 1 -40.33 -3.23 -45.44
CA MET A 1 -39.27 -2.60 -44.62
C MET A 1 -38.20 -2.04 -45.57
N SER A 2 -37.92 -0.73 -45.53
CA SER A 2 -37.01 -0.09 -46.48
C SER A 2 -35.57 -0.58 -46.29
N ARG A 3 -34.75 -0.54 -47.34
CA ARG A 3 -33.32 -0.90 -47.27
C ARG A 3 -32.58 -0.12 -46.18
N PHE A 4 -33.00 1.11 -45.92
CA PHE A 4 -32.49 1.96 -44.85
C PHE A 4 -32.76 1.39 -43.45
N VAL A 5 -34.00 0.98 -43.15
CA VAL A 5 -34.37 0.41 -41.84
C VAL A 5 -33.64 -0.92 -41.58
N LYS A 6 -33.45 -1.74 -42.62
CA LYS A 6 -32.66 -2.98 -42.52
C LYS A 6 -31.18 -2.71 -42.22
N GLY A 7 -30.60 -1.70 -42.86
CA GLY A 7 -29.21 -1.28 -42.60
C GLY A 7 -29.02 -0.74 -41.18
N MET A 8 -29.97 0.06 -40.69
CA MET A 8 -29.95 0.59 -39.32
C MET A 8 -30.07 -0.52 -38.27
N LEU A 9 -30.99 -1.47 -38.45
CA LEU A 9 -31.16 -2.62 -37.54
C LEU A 9 -29.91 -3.52 -37.51
N PHE A 10 -29.26 -3.72 -38.67
CA PHE A 10 -28.00 -4.46 -38.74
C PHE A 10 -26.87 -3.73 -38.00
N GLY A 11 -26.76 -2.41 -38.17
CA GLY A 11 -25.76 -1.60 -37.46
C GLY A 11 -25.94 -1.62 -35.93
N VAL A 12 -27.18 -1.46 -35.45
CA VAL A 12 -27.48 -1.55 -34.01
C VAL A 12 -27.21 -2.95 -33.46
N GLY A 13 -27.56 -4.00 -34.23
CA GLY A 13 -27.25 -5.38 -33.86
C GLY A 13 -25.75 -5.64 -33.73
N LEU A 14 -24.95 -5.10 -34.66
CA LEU A 14 -23.49 -5.24 -34.61
C LEU A 14 -22.88 -4.54 -33.39
N ILE A 15 -23.36 -3.34 -33.08
CA ILE A 15 -22.93 -2.59 -31.89
C ILE A 15 -23.26 -3.38 -30.62
N LEU A 16 -24.50 -3.86 -30.48
CA LEU A 16 -24.93 -4.65 -29.32
C LEU A 16 -24.07 -5.92 -29.12
N ILE A 17 -23.83 -6.68 -30.19
CA ILE A 17 -22.98 -7.87 -30.12
C ILE A 17 -21.56 -7.50 -29.69
N THR A 18 -21.01 -6.42 -30.25
CA THR A 18 -19.65 -5.96 -29.93
C THR A 18 -19.54 -5.55 -28.47
N THR A 19 -20.52 -4.79 -27.95
CA THR A 19 -20.56 -4.38 -26.55
C THR A 19 -20.65 -5.58 -25.61
N ILE A 20 -21.48 -6.59 -25.93
CA ILE A 20 -21.57 -7.82 -25.14
C ILE A 20 -20.23 -8.57 -25.14
N LEU A 21 -19.59 -8.71 -26.30
CA LEU A 21 -18.29 -9.38 -26.41
C LEU A 21 -17.19 -8.67 -25.61
N LEU A 22 -17.13 -7.34 -25.69
CA LEU A 22 -16.20 -6.54 -24.89
C LEU A 22 -16.46 -6.72 -23.39
N GLY A 23 -17.73 -6.74 -22.96
CA GLY A 23 -18.08 -6.97 -21.57
C GLY A 23 -17.64 -8.35 -21.07
N VAL A 24 -17.83 -9.40 -21.87
CA VAL A 24 -17.37 -10.76 -21.54
C VAL A 24 -15.85 -10.84 -21.46
N PHE A 25 -15.15 -10.21 -22.41
CA PHE A 25 -13.69 -10.17 -22.41
C PHE A 25 -13.15 -9.45 -21.18
N PHE A 26 -13.74 -8.31 -20.82
CA PHE A 26 -13.38 -7.56 -19.63
C PHE A 26 -13.59 -8.36 -18.34
N ILE A 27 -14.76 -9.00 -18.16
CA ILE A 27 -15.00 -9.83 -16.97
C ILE A 27 -13.96 -10.95 -16.86
N ARG A 28 -13.59 -11.56 -17.99
CA ARG A 28 -12.57 -12.62 -18.00
C ARG A 28 -11.17 -12.08 -17.69
N SER A 29 -10.81 -10.89 -18.16
CA SER A 29 -9.49 -10.30 -17.86
C SER A 29 -9.34 -9.90 -16.39
N MET A 30 -10.45 -9.70 -15.67
CA MET A 30 -10.46 -9.40 -14.24
C MET A 30 -10.33 -10.63 -13.34
N GLN A 31 -10.28 -11.84 -13.93
CA GLN A 31 -10.13 -13.09 -13.19
C GLN A 31 -8.66 -13.52 -13.16
N PRO A 32 -8.19 -14.07 -12.04
CA PRO A 32 -6.83 -14.59 -11.96
C PRO A 32 -6.66 -15.82 -12.86
N ASP A 33 -5.46 -15.98 -13.39
CA ASP A 33 -5.02 -17.14 -14.16
C ASP A 33 -4.40 -18.18 -13.22
N GLU A 34 -5.05 -19.34 -13.08
CA GLU A 34 -4.60 -20.43 -12.19
C GLU A 34 -3.16 -20.90 -12.46
N GLU A 35 -2.68 -20.84 -13.71
CA GLU A 35 -1.29 -21.22 -14.01
C GLU A 35 -0.31 -20.15 -13.56
N GLN A 36 -0.66 -18.87 -13.69
CA GLN A 36 0.15 -17.77 -13.16
C GLN A 36 0.24 -17.84 -11.63
N GLU A 37 -0.88 -18.09 -10.95
CA GLU A 37 -0.88 -18.28 -9.49
C GLU A 37 0.07 -19.40 -9.06
N LYS A 38 0.04 -20.55 -9.75
CA LYS A 38 0.95 -21.67 -9.48
C LYS A 38 2.41 -21.33 -9.75
N ILE A 39 2.70 -20.49 -10.74
CA ILE A 39 4.08 -20.06 -11.07
C ILE A 39 4.60 -19.14 -9.97
N VAL A 40 3.82 -18.12 -9.61
CA VAL A 40 4.17 -17.12 -8.60
C VAL A 40 4.38 -17.78 -7.25
N LYS A 41 3.47 -18.69 -6.85
CA LYS A 41 3.61 -19.46 -5.61
C LYS A 41 4.91 -20.28 -5.58
N ARG A 42 5.23 -21.03 -6.64
CA ARG A 42 6.48 -21.81 -6.71
C ARG A 42 7.73 -20.94 -6.68
N GLN A 43 7.70 -19.79 -7.34
CA GLN A 43 8.82 -18.83 -7.32
C GLN A 43 9.03 -18.24 -5.93
N ALA A 44 7.93 -17.85 -5.27
CA ALA A 44 7.98 -17.33 -3.91
C ALA A 44 8.45 -18.39 -2.92
N GLU A 45 7.93 -19.62 -2.96
CA GLU A 45 8.40 -20.73 -2.12
C GLU A 45 9.91 -20.94 -2.24
N ALA A 46 10.45 -20.98 -3.47
CA ALA A 46 11.88 -21.12 -3.71
C ALA A 46 12.72 -19.93 -3.21
N TYR A 47 12.15 -18.72 -3.18
CA TYR A 47 12.76 -17.52 -2.62
C TYR A 47 12.78 -17.59 -1.08
N LEU A 48 11.66 -17.93 -0.46
CA LEU A 48 11.53 -18.02 1.00
C LEU A 48 12.45 -19.09 1.59
N GLU A 49 12.63 -20.24 0.94
CA GLU A 49 13.57 -21.28 1.40
C GLU A 49 15.00 -20.76 1.60
N GLN A 50 15.40 -19.74 0.82
CA GLN A 50 16.75 -19.16 0.87
C GLN A 50 16.86 -18.01 1.87
N HIS A 51 15.76 -17.30 2.12
CA HIS A 51 15.77 -16.00 2.80
C HIS A 51 14.99 -15.97 4.12
N TYR A 52 13.88 -16.71 4.21
CA TYR A 52 12.92 -16.64 5.30
C TYR A 52 12.43 -18.05 5.71
N LYS A 53 13.21 -18.73 6.55
CA LYS A 53 12.96 -20.16 6.91
C LYS A 53 11.62 -20.43 7.59
N GLU A 54 11.06 -19.43 8.25
CA GLU A 54 9.80 -19.53 9.01
C GLU A 54 8.63 -18.88 8.26
N ALA A 55 8.86 -18.38 7.04
CA ALA A 55 7.83 -17.79 6.23
C ALA A 55 7.15 -18.81 5.31
N GLU A 56 5.87 -18.59 5.05
CA GLU A 56 5.08 -19.45 4.17
C GLU A 56 4.14 -18.62 3.28
N VAL A 57 3.94 -19.09 2.06
CA VAL A 57 2.95 -18.53 1.13
C VAL A 57 1.55 -18.93 1.60
N VAL A 58 0.73 -17.94 1.92
CA VAL A 58 -0.66 -18.14 2.38
C VAL A 58 -1.67 -18.04 1.23
N ASP A 59 -1.41 -17.15 0.27
CA ASP A 59 -2.30 -16.94 -0.87
C ASP A 59 -1.55 -16.29 -2.05
N VAL A 60 -2.25 -16.02 -3.15
CA VAL A 60 -1.76 -15.23 -4.28
C VAL A 60 -2.66 -14.01 -4.49
N TYR A 61 -2.03 -12.85 -4.56
CA TYR A 61 -2.66 -11.60 -4.92
C TYR A 61 -2.53 -11.34 -6.43
N PHE A 62 -3.67 -11.13 -7.10
CA PHE A 62 -3.74 -10.71 -8.51
C PHE A 62 -4.21 -9.25 -8.59
N ASP A 63 -3.35 -8.38 -9.10
CA ASP A 63 -3.66 -6.97 -9.29
C ASP A 63 -4.44 -6.75 -10.59
N ASN A 64 -5.72 -7.10 -10.54
CA ASN A 64 -6.63 -6.95 -11.67
C ASN A 64 -6.93 -5.48 -12.04
N MET A 65 -6.55 -4.52 -11.20
CA MET A 65 -6.81 -3.09 -11.41
C MET A 65 -5.57 -2.30 -11.86
N GLY A 66 -4.37 -2.93 -11.85
CA GLY A 66 -3.12 -2.27 -12.22
C GLY A 66 -2.71 -1.20 -11.21
N ASN A 67 -2.98 -1.42 -9.94
CA ASN A 67 -2.55 -0.55 -8.83
C ASN A 67 -1.04 -0.64 -8.58
N HIS A 68 -0.39 -1.74 -8.97
CA HIS A 68 1.04 -1.99 -8.83
C HIS A 68 1.71 -2.02 -10.20
N VAL A 69 2.67 -1.13 -10.41
CA VAL A 69 3.43 -1.08 -11.68
C VAL A 69 4.46 -2.21 -11.76
N ALA A 70 4.87 -2.75 -10.60
CA ALA A 70 5.97 -3.70 -10.51
C ALA A 70 5.58 -5.16 -10.83
N PHE A 71 4.31 -5.53 -10.68
CA PHE A 71 3.83 -6.90 -10.87
C PHE A 71 2.32 -6.96 -11.16
N ASP A 72 1.89 -8.02 -11.85
CA ASP A 72 0.47 -8.38 -11.96
C ASP A 72 0.06 -9.40 -10.88
N TYR A 73 1.00 -10.26 -10.47
CA TYR A 73 0.78 -11.29 -9.45
C TYR A 73 1.87 -11.24 -8.38
N ALA A 74 1.47 -11.39 -7.13
CA ALA A 74 2.37 -11.52 -5.99
C ALA A 74 1.92 -12.66 -5.08
N ALA A 75 2.85 -13.40 -4.50
CA ALA A 75 2.54 -14.31 -3.41
C ALA A 75 2.34 -13.49 -2.12
N GLN A 76 1.25 -13.75 -1.41
CA GLN A 76 1.05 -13.26 -0.05
C GLN A 76 1.76 -14.21 0.91
N VAL A 77 2.62 -13.66 1.76
CA VAL A 77 3.50 -14.40 2.65
C VAL A 77 3.32 -13.93 4.07
N ILE A 78 3.38 -14.85 5.02
CA ILE A 78 3.50 -14.53 6.45
C ILE A 78 4.81 -15.12 7.00
N ASP A 79 5.63 -14.30 7.64
CA ASP A 79 6.75 -14.80 8.44
C ASP A 79 6.24 -15.20 9.83
N ARG A 80 6.24 -16.50 10.15
CA ARG A 80 5.74 -17.00 11.43
C ARG A 80 6.62 -16.61 12.62
N LYS A 81 7.88 -16.22 12.37
CA LYS A 81 8.79 -15.76 13.42
C LYS A 81 8.41 -14.38 13.95
N THR A 82 8.11 -13.45 13.03
CA THR A 82 7.86 -12.03 13.35
C THR A 82 6.38 -11.66 13.33
N GLY A 83 5.54 -12.46 12.64
CA GLY A 83 4.14 -12.16 12.41
C GLY A 83 3.92 -11.14 11.28
N ILE A 84 4.96 -10.74 10.55
CA ILE A 84 4.86 -9.79 9.44
C ILE A 84 4.28 -10.48 8.21
N GLU A 85 3.25 -9.87 7.64
CA GLU A 85 2.68 -10.23 6.34
C GLU A 85 3.31 -9.34 5.26
N PHE A 86 3.72 -9.92 4.14
CA PHE A 86 4.39 -9.20 3.06
C PHE A 86 4.18 -9.89 1.71
N LEU A 87 4.59 -9.22 0.64
CA LEU A 87 4.47 -9.72 -0.73
C LEU A 87 5.82 -10.22 -1.25
N VAL A 88 5.79 -11.29 -2.04
CA VAL A 88 6.93 -11.75 -2.84
C VAL A 88 6.49 -11.86 -4.29
N TYR A 89 7.22 -11.22 -5.20
CA TYR A 89 6.84 -11.15 -6.60
C TYR A 89 8.04 -11.06 -7.53
N LEU A 90 7.83 -11.36 -8.82
CA LEU A 90 8.81 -11.12 -9.88
C LEU A 90 8.67 -9.68 -10.37
N ASP A 91 9.63 -8.82 -10.02
CA ASP A 91 9.65 -7.43 -10.47
C ASP A 91 9.81 -7.37 -11.99
N GLN A 92 8.83 -6.78 -12.68
CA GLN A 92 8.78 -6.75 -14.14
C GLN A 92 9.89 -5.88 -14.75
N SER A 93 10.42 -4.90 -14.00
CA SER A 93 11.43 -3.97 -14.50
C SER A 93 12.85 -4.57 -14.49
N THR A 94 13.16 -5.37 -13.47
CA THR A 94 14.48 -5.98 -13.23
C THR A 94 14.51 -7.47 -13.52
N ASN A 95 13.35 -8.11 -13.67
CA ASN A 95 13.17 -9.55 -13.84
C ASN A 95 13.81 -10.35 -12.68
N LYS A 96 13.69 -9.83 -11.45
CA LYS A 96 14.19 -10.45 -10.22
C LYS A 96 13.04 -10.69 -9.24
N VAL A 97 13.13 -11.78 -8.48
CA VAL A 97 12.21 -11.98 -7.35
C VAL A 97 12.65 -11.06 -6.22
N VAL A 98 11.70 -10.26 -5.75
CA VAL A 98 11.86 -9.27 -4.67
C VAL A 98 10.73 -9.44 -3.66
N ASP A 99 10.85 -8.75 -2.53
CA ASP A 99 9.85 -8.79 -1.47
C ASP A 99 9.63 -7.41 -0.82
N THR A 100 8.49 -7.26 -0.13
CA THR A 100 8.13 -6.05 0.60
C THR A 100 8.39 -6.13 2.11
N TYR A 101 9.14 -7.14 2.59
CA TYR A 101 9.26 -7.45 4.02
C TYR A 101 9.73 -6.26 4.86
N TYR A 102 10.76 -5.53 4.42
CA TYR A 102 11.26 -4.36 5.16
C TYR A 102 10.27 -3.20 5.18
N VAL A 103 9.47 -3.02 4.12
CA VAL A 103 8.42 -1.99 4.09
C VAL A 103 7.41 -2.29 5.19
N GLU A 104 6.96 -3.54 5.28
CA GLU A 104 5.94 -3.97 6.24
C GLU A 104 6.48 -3.98 7.68
N GLN A 105 7.69 -4.52 7.88
CA GLN A 105 8.35 -4.55 9.17
C GLN A 105 8.59 -3.13 9.72
N TRP A 106 9.21 -2.25 8.93
CA TRP A 106 9.50 -0.89 9.39
C TRP A 106 8.24 -0.06 9.58
N THR A 107 7.20 -0.30 8.78
CA THR A 107 5.87 0.29 9.01
C THR A 107 5.33 -0.13 10.39
N ALA A 108 5.36 -1.42 10.71
CA ALA A 108 4.92 -1.93 12.01
C ALA A 108 5.75 -1.37 13.18
N ASP A 109 7.08 -1.30 13.02
CA ASP A 109 7.99 -0.75 14.02
C ASP A 109 7.70 0.74 14.29
N VAL A 110 7.49 1.53 13.24
CA VAL A 110 7.13 2.95 13.37
C VAL A 110 5.76 3.10 14.03
N VAL A 111 4.75 2.32 13.61
CA VAL A 111 3.41 2.31 14.21
C VAL A 111 3.49 2.09 15.72
N ALA A 112 4.27 1.10 16.16
CA ALA A 112 4.42 0.76 17.57
C ALA A 112 4.99 1.91 18.41
N VAL A 113 5.93 2.69 17.85
CA VAL A 113 6.55 3.81 18.57
C VAL A 113 5.74 5.11 18.51
N ILE A 114 5.00 5.37 17.42
CA ILE A 114 4.23 6.61 17.29
C ILE A 114 2.89 6.56 18.02
N GLN A 115 2.27 5.37 18.14
CA GLN A 115 0.93 5.21 18.68
C GLN A 115 0.73 5.90 20.04
N PRO A 116 1.63 5.75 21.04
CA PRO A 116 1.47 6.46 22.31
C PRO A 116 1.52 7.98 22.16
N SER A 117 2.41 8.48 21.30
CA SER A 117 2.59 9.93 21.07
C SER A 117 1.41 10.54 20.33
N VAL A 118 0.83 9.84 19.36
CA VAL A 118 -0.39 10.27 18.65
C VAL A 118 -1.56 10.30 19.63
N GLY A 119 -1.73 9.25 20.44
CA GLY A 119 -2.78 9.18 21.46
C GLY A 119 -2.69 10.31 22.50
N GLU A 120 -1.48 10.64 22.96
CA GLU A 120 -1.25 11.76 23.89
C GLU A 120 -1.58 13.12 23.27
N VAL A 121 -1.23 13.33 22.00
CA VAL A 121 -1.33 14.63 21.34
C VAL A 121 -2.74 14.90 20.80
N PHE A 122 -3.38 13.89 20.21
CA PHE A 122 -4.63 14.03 19.47
C PHE A 122 -5.82 13.28 20.06
N GLY A 123 -5.58 12.35 21.00
CA GLY A 123 -6.60 11.45 21.54
C GLY A 123 -6.49 10.04 20.96
N ASN A 124 -7.03 9.06 21.69
CA ASN A 124 -7.00 7.64 21.29
C ASN A 124 -7.99 7.30 20.16
N ASP A 125 -8.81 8.26 19.77
CA ASP A 125 -9.76 8.21 18.66
C ASP A 125 -9.14 8.71 17.34
N ALA A 126 -7.87 9.13 17.35
CA ALA A 126 -7.14 9.47 16.14
C ALA A 126 -6.69 8.19 15.41
N ASP A 127 -7.04 8.10 14.13
CA ASP A 127 -6.52 7.06 13.25
C ASP A 127 -5.17 7.51 12.67
N TYR A 128 -4.30 6.55 12.36
CA TYR A 128 -3.02 6.84 11.75
C TYR A 128 -2.55 5.71 10.84
N LEU A 129 -1.84 6.10 9.78
CA LEU A 129 -1.19 5.22 8.83
C LEU A 129 0.26 5.68 8.65
N VAL A 130 1.18 4.72 8.59
CA VAL A 130 2.57 4.97 8.22
C VAL A 130 2.80 4.38 6.84
N HIS A 131 3.46 5.14 5.97
CA HIS A 131 3.79 4.71 4.63
C HIS A 131 5.27 4.95 4.35
N PHE A 132 5.99 3.88 4.03
CA PHE A 132 7.30 3.95 3.40
C PHE A 132 7.11 3.79 1.88
N ASP A 133 7.82 4.63 1.13
CA ASP A 133 7.89 4.49 -0.33
C ASP A 133 8.64 3.19 -0.67
N GLU A 134 7.93 2.23 -1.28
CA GLU A 134 8.43 0.89 -1.57
C GLU A 134 9.65 0.93 -2.49
N GLU A 135 9.61 1.76 -3.55
CA GLU A 135 10.74 1.92 -4.47
C GLU A 135 12.00 2.41 -3.76
N SER A 136 11.86 3.37 -2.84
CA SER A 136 12.97 3.89 -2.04
C SER A 136 13.54 2.84 -1.08
N VAL A 137 12.70 2.00 -0.48
CA VAL A 137 13.16 0.89 0.37
C VAL A 137 13.90 -0.15 -0.47
N MET A 138 13.35 -0.54 -1.62
CA MET A 138 13.99 -1.48 -2.54
C MET A 138 15.33 -0.97 -3.07
N ALA A 139 15.46 0.33 -3.31
CA ALA A 139 16.71 0.96 -3.76
C ALA A 139 17.87 0.80 -2.76
N LEU A 140 17.58 0.51 -1.47
CA LEU A 140 18.61 0.20 -0.48
C LEU A 140 19.30 -1.15 -0.73
N ASN A 141 18.72 -2.03 -1.55
CA ASN A 141 19.26 -3.36 -1.88
C ASN A 141 19.62 -4.18 -0.61
N LEU A 142 18.75 -4.13 0.39
CA LEU A 142 18.95 -4.84 1.66
C LEU A 142 18.95 -6.34 1.43
N GLN A 143 19.72 -7.05 2.25
CA GLN A 143 19.67 -8.51 2.23
C GLN A 143 18.36 -8.98 2.86
N PRO A 144 17.58 -9.82 2.18
CA PRO A 144 16.36 -10.39 2.75
C PRO A 144 16.65 -11.14 4.06
N GLY A 145 15.86 -10.88 5.10
CA GLY A 145 15.96 -11.51 6.42
C GLY A 145 17.10 -11.02 7.33
N ALA A 146 17.85 -9.98 6.94
CA ALA A 146 18.81 -9.34 7.83
C ALA A 146 18.12 -8.46 8.89
N GLU A 147 18.82 -8.20 10.00
CA GLU A 147 18.36 -7.27 11.03
C GLU A 147 18.82 -5.85 10.65
N GLU A 148 17.94 -5.08 10.02
CA GLU A 148 18.21 -3.71 9.59
C GLU A 148 17.22 -2.74 10.26
N ASP A 149 17.73 -1.60 10.72
CA ASP A 149 16.94 -0.57 11.40
C ASP A 149 16.65 0.59 10.46
N TYR A 150 15.38 0.96 10.32
CA TYR A 150 14.97 2.09 9.46
C TYR A 150 15.62 3.41 9.86
N ARG A 151 16.00 3.57 11.14
CA ARG A 151 16.60 4.81 11.68
C ARG A 151 18.02 5.04 11.18
N ASP A 152 18.69 4.00 10.70
CA ASP A 152 20.02 4.09 10.11
C ASP A 152 19.97 4.47 8.61
N THR A 153 18.76 4.62 8.06
CA THR A 153 18.53 5.03 6.68
C THR A 153 18.25 6.53 6.57
N LYS A 154 18.19 7.05 5.33
CA LYS A 154 17.73 8.41 5.03
C LYS A 154 16.30 8.46 4.51
N LEU A 155 15.56 7.36 4.66
CA LEU A 155 14.18 7.28 4.20
C LEU A 155 13.30 8.25 4.99
N GLN A 156 12.25 8.73 4.34
CA GLN A 156 11.32 9.71 4.89
C GLN A 156 9.91 9.11 4.84
N PRO A 157 9.51 8.30 5.84
CA PRO A 157 8.15 7.80 5.88
C PRO A 157 7.16 8.96 6.00
N THR A 158 5.96 8.74 5.46
CA THR A 158 4.82 9.63 5.65
C THR A 158 3.89 9.05 6.70
N ILE A 159 3.62 9.81 7.75
CA ILE A 159 2.62 9.52 8.76
C ILE A 159 1.37 10.34 8.42
N SER A 160 0.28 9.66 8.08
CA SER A 160 -1.03 10.28 7.89
C SER A 160 -1.85 10.09 9.16
N ILE A 161 -2.36 11.17 9.73
CA ILE A 161 -3.22 11.14 10.92
C ILE A 161 -4.60 11.62 10.49
N THR A 162 -5.63 10.84 10.80
CA THR A 162 -7.02 11.18 10.51
C THR A 162 -7.76 11.49 11.81
N LEU A 163 -8.36 12.67 11.87
CA LEU A 163 -9.08 13.17 13.03
C LEU A 163 -10.57 13.33 12.71
N HIS A 164 -11.41 12.62 13.45
CA HIS A 164 -12.87 12.62 13.32
C HIS A 164 -13.53 13.85 13.94
N ARG A 165 -13.05 15.04 13.55
CA ARG A 165 -13.49 16.34 14.05
C ARG A 165 -13.02 17.46 13.14
N LYS A 166 -13.65 18.63 13.26
CA LYS A 166 -13.15 19.85 12.60
C LYS A 166 -11.78 20.26 13.14
N GLN A 167 -11.01 20.91 12.27
CA GLN A 167 -9.73 21.53 12.62
C GLN A 167 -9.87 22.51 13.78
N GLN A 168 -8.97 22.40 14.75
CA GLN A 168 -8.85 23.31 15.89
C GLN A 168 -7.61 24.19 15.72
N THR A 169 -7.68 25.41 16.23
CA THR A 169 -6.55 26.37 16.18
C THR A 169 -5.28 25.85 16.87
N ALA A 170 -5.42 24.93 17.83
CA ALA A 170 -4.30 24.31 18.54
C ALA A 170 -3.60 23.18 17.77
N ASP A 171 -4.21 22.65 16.70
CA ASP A 171 -3.73 21.42 16.06
C ASP A 171 -2.37 21.60 15.38
N LYS A 172 -2.09 22.78 14.82
CA LYS A 172 -0.76 23.09 14.28
C LYS A 172 0.35 23.00 15.34
N LYS A 173 0.07 23.48 16.55
CA LYS A 173 1.00 23.38 17.68
C LYS A 173 1.15 21.94 18.15
N ARG A 174 0.05 21.20 18.22
CA ARG A 174 0.05 19.76 18.55
C ARG A 174 0.88 18.95 17.56
N LEU A 175 0.70 19.18 16.26
CA LEU A 175 1.46 18.54 15.20
C LEU A 175 2.96 18.82 15.30
N ASN A 176 3.35 20.08 15.52
CA ASN A 176 4.76 20.43 15.72
C ASN A 176 5.36 19.79 16.97
N ASN A 177 4.58 19.69 18.06
CA ASN A 177 5.00 18.98 19.26
C ASN A 177 5.21 17.49 18.97
N LEU A 178 4.29 16.84 18.25
CA LEU A 178 4.43 15.45 17.85
C LEU A 178 5.72 15.23 17.04
N SER A 179 5.93 16.02 15.98
CA SER A 179 7.16 15.98 15.17
C SER A 179 8.42 16.13 16.04
N THR A 180 8.42 17.10 16.97
CA THR A 180 9.56 17.34 17.87
C THR A 180 9.80 16.14 18.79
N THR A 181 8.73 15.53 19.32
CA THR A 181 8.81 14.32 20.16
C THR A 181 9.40 13.14 19.39
N LEU A 182 8.93 12.90 18.16
CA LEU A 182 9.43 11.80 17.33
C LEU A 182 10.92 11.93 17.01
N GLN A 183 11.39 13.15 16.71
CA GLN A 183 12.82 13.41 16.49
C GLN A 183 13.64 13.31 17.78
N SER A 184 13.18 13.96 18.86
CA SER A 184 13.95 14.07 20.10
C SER A 184 14.14 12.70 20.78
N ASN A 185 13.18 11.80 20.62
CA ASN A 185 13.26 10.44 21.15
C ASN A 185 13.98 9.46 20.20
N ASN A 186 14.50 9.93 19.07
CA ASN A 186 15.12 9.10 18.04
C ASN A 186 14.19 7.97 17.57
N TYR A 187 12.89 8.28 17.46
CA TYR A 187 11.91 7.39 16.84
C TYR A 187 11.98 7.55 15.33
N LEU A 188 11.99 8.79 14.84
CA LEU A 188 12.15 9.08 13.43
C LEU A 188 13.09 10.28 13.25
N SER A 189 14.20 10.07 12.54
CA SER A 189 15.14 11.14 12.20
C SER A 189 14.57 12.06 11.12
N HIS A 190 13.90 11.45 10.14
CA HIS A 190 13.28 12.15 9.02
C HIS A 190 11.87 11.65 8.75
N GLY A 191 11.02 12.52 8.19
CA GLY A 191 9.69 12.13 7.73
C GLY A 191 8.76 13.30 7.47
N LYS A 192 7.56 12.95 7.03
CA LYS A 192 6.43 13.87 6.89
C LYS A 192 5.30 13.41 7.81
N ILE A 193 4.69 14.32 8.55
CA ILE A 193 3.38 14.08 9.19
C ILE A 193 2.37 14.97 8.49
N GLN A 194 1.23 14.41 8.11
CA GLN A 194 0.09 15.14 7.57
C GLN A 194 -1.17 14.81 8.37
N VAL A 195 -2.07 15.77 8.51
CA VAL A 195 -3.33 15.62 9.24
C VAL A 195 -4.50 15.87 8.32
N GLU A 196 -5.40 14.90 8.26
CA GLU A 196 -6.68 14.99 7.59
C GLU A 196 -7.82 15.06 8.61
N TYR A 197 -8.85 15.83 8.30
CA TYR A 197 -10.01 16.02 9.17
C TYR A 197 -11.25 15.50 8.46
N VAL A 198 -11.92 14.54 9.08
CA VAL A 198 -13.10 13.89 8.52
C VAL A 198 -14.31 14.02 9.44
N ASP A 199 -15.51 13.97 8.86
CA ASP A 199 -16.77 13.90 9.60
C ASP A 199 -17.14 12.45 9.98
N GLU A 200 -18.33 12.27 10.55
CA GLU A 200 -18.82 10.95 11.01
C GLU A 200 -19.02 9.94 9.87
N ASP A 201 -19.17 10.42 8.63
CA ASP A 201 -19.32 9.60 7.44
C ASP A 201 -17.96 9.33 6.75
N GLY A 202 -16.87 9.89 7.27
CA GLY A 202 -15.52 9.79 6.73
C GLY A 202 -15.24 10.79 5.60
N GLU A 203 -16.10 11.79 5.38
CA GLU A 203 -15.90 12.82 4.37
C GLU A 203 -14.95 13.90 4.89
N VAL A 204 -14.01 14.32 4.03
CA VAL A 204 -13.02 15.35 4.38
C VAL A 204 -13.70 16.70 4.52
N PHE A 205 -13.44 17.42 5.62
CA PHE A 205 -13.94 18.78 5.78
C PHE A 205 -13.33 19.72 4.73
N GLU A 206 -14.17 20.29 3.87
CA GLU A 206 -13.74 21.31 2.91
C GLU A 206 -13.35 22.64 3.59
N GLY A 207 -12.30 23.29 3.08
CA GLY A 207 -11.92 24.66 3.45
C GLY A 207 -11.01 24.82 4.68
N GLY A 208 -10.46 23.71 5.22
CA GLY A 208 -9.41 23.74 6.25
C GLY A 208 -8.01 24.06 5.70
N GLU A 209 -7.06 24.41 6.59
CA GLU A 209 -5.63 24.50 6.25
C GLU A 209 -5.03 23.10 6.28
N GLU A 210 -4.37 22.68 5.19
CA GLU A 210 -3.56 21.46 5.16
C GLU A 210 -2.46 21.57 6.23
N LEU A 211 -2.53 20.73 7.26
CA LEU A 211 -1.51 20.70 8.30
C LEU A 211 -0.50 19.61 7.98
N GLN A 212 0.74 20.05 7.78
CA GLN A 212 1.89 19.18 7.60
C GLN A 212 3.08 19.65 8.42
N ALA A 213 3.87 18.69 8.89
CA ALA A 213 5.18 18.91 9.48
C ALA A 213 6.20 18.02 8.76
N VAL A 214 7.36 18.58 8.45
CA VAL A 214 8.47 17.86 7.83
C VAL A 214 9.68 18.02 8.74
N PHE A 215 10.44 16.96 8.90
CA PHE A 215 11.57 16.94 9.80
C PHE A 215 12.63 15.92 9.34
#